data_AF-A0A9Q9IMA4-F1
#
_entry.id   AF-A0A9Q9IMA4-F1
#
_cell.length_a   1.000
_cell.length_b   1.000
_cell.length_c   1.000
_cell.angle_alpha   90.00
_cell.angle_beta   90.00
_cell.angle_gamma   90.00
#
_symmetry.space_group_name_H-M   'P 1'
#
loop_
_entity.id
_entity.type
_entity.pdbx_description
1 polymer ?
#
loop_
_entity_poly.entity_id
_entity_poly.type
_entity_poly.pdbx_seq_one_letter_code
_entity_poly.pdbx_strand_id
1 'polypeptide(L)'
;MRLKPFILGASLLAGAGVVVVMTAGTGSAAATRYEAESAPATCAGVIESNHTGYSGTGFCNADNAVGAAVQFTVPAATAGTATLGIRYANGGTANRPADVLVNGALVQPSTAFDPTGAWTGWTTKTLTVALNSGTNTFRLSPTTAAGLPNVDYLSVEPGAGPSAPGRPPECTGNSPVTCHYGVAPGNYTVTAWIGDSASAGNTSMSVEARRRILPAVTTAAGTVTRYQFTVNVRQPEGQPTGQGGTGNPGLDITFAGTAPRLSGLTVEPATNPLVVYLAGDSTVCDQPVAPYTGWGQILPTHVTPGTAVANYADSGESSGSFLSNAALFPALKSRIRANDLVLIQFGHNDKSTTAASFRSNLTSMINQVRERGGIPVLVTPPVRRLFSGGQLTGTALHVNGVGANLPAEMRSLGSALNVPVIDLTAKSEALVESLGEANSAALFLRASVDGVADNTHFSEYGAGRMADLLVQGMRERNLPGIG
;
A
#
# COMPACT_ATOMS: atom_id res chain seq x y z
N MET A 1 -2.76 -35.12 84.73
CA MET A 1 -1.84 -34.15 85.38
C MET A 1 -1.65 -33.00 84.41
N ARG A 2 -1.93 -31.75 84.84
CA ARG A 2 -1.93 -30.53 84.02
C ARG A 2 -0.53 -30.18 83.51
N LEU A 3 -0.42 -29.63 82.29
CA LEU A 3 0.55 -28.56 81.99
C LEU A 3 0.06 -27.65 80.85
N LYS A 4 0.44 -26.39 80.99
CA LYS A 4 -0.05 -25.13 80.41
C LYS A 4 0.49 -24.82 78.99
N PRO A 5 -0.09 -23.83 78.27
CA PRO A 5 0.33 -23.44 76.92
C PRO A 5 1.52 -22.46 76.93
N PHE A 6 2.27 -22.43 75.83
CA PHE A 6 3.28 -21.40 75.53
C PHE A 6 3.07 -20.83 74.13
N ILE A 7 3.27 -19.52 74.01
CA ILE A 7 3.00 -18.66 72.86
C ILE A 7 4.33 -18.15 72.26
N LEU A 8 4.29 -17.89 70.94
CA LEU A 8 5.10 -17.03 70.06
C LEU A 8 6.46 -17.51 69.52
N GLY A 9 6.61 -17.32 68.20
CA GLY A 9 7.90 -17.19 67.51
C GLY A 9 7.88 -17.62 66.04
N ALA A 10 7.20 -16.89 65.15
CA ALA A 10 7.35 -17.08 63.71
C ALA A 10 8.44 -16.15 63.17
N SER A 11 9.62 -16.71 62.92
CA SER A 11 10.73 -16.04 62.23
C SER A 11 10.57 -16.23 60.71
N LEU A 12 10.40 -15.13 59.97
CA LEU A 12 10.52 -15.12 58.51
C LEU A 12 12.00 -15.32 58.13
N LEU A 13 12.32 -16.43 57.46
CA LEU A 13 13.55 -16.54 56.66
C LEU A 13 13.26 -16.04 55.24
N ALA A 14 13.86 -14.91 54.87
CA ALA A 14 13.94 -14.45 53.49
C ALA A 14 14.98 -15.29 52.74
N GLY A 15 14.52 -16.19 51.87
CA GLY A 15 15.36 -16.87 50.89
C GLY A 15 15.64 -15.93 49.72
N ALA A 16 16.90 -15.53 49.55
CA ALA A 16 17.37 -14.83 48.36
C ALA A 16 17.31 -15.78 47.14
N GLY A 17 16.20 -15.74 46.41
CA GLY A 17 16.09 -16.36 45.10
C GLY A 17 16.89 -15.54 44.09
N VAL A 18 18.01 -16.08 43.63
CA VAL A 18 18.73 -15.56 42.46
C VAL A 18 17.81 -15.75 41.24
N VAL A 19 17.16 -14.67 40.81
CA VAL A 19 16.44 -14.63 39.53
C VAL A 19 17.49 -14.58 38.44
N VAL A 20 17.76 -15.71 37.81
CA VAL A 20 18.46 -15.75 36.52
C VAL A 20 17.50 -15.18 35.49
N VAL A 21 17.67 -13.91 35.16
CA VAL A 21 17.00 -13.29 34.01
C VAL A 21 17.59 -13.92 32.75
N MET A 22 16.94 -14.95 32.24
CA MET A 22 17.15 -15.41 30.87
C MET A 22 16.64 -14.29 29.97
N THR A 23 17.55 -13.47 29.43
CA THR A 23 17.22 -12.55 28.34
C THR A 23 16.75 -13.40 27.16
N ALA A 24 15.44 -13.45 26.94
CA ALA A 24 14.87 -14.03 25.74
C ALA A 24 15.42 -13.23 24.55
N GLY A 25 16.31 -13.84 23.77
CA GLY A 25 16.77 -13.27 22.52
C GLY A 25 15.55 -13.03 21.63
N THR A 26 15.51 -11.86 20.99
CA THR A 26 14.56 -11.55 19.92
C THR A 26 14.67 -12.63 18.85
N GLY A 27 13.66 -13.48 18.72
CA GLY A 27 13.64 -14.55 17.72
C GLY A 27 13.73 -13.94 16.32
N SER A 28 14.88 -14.11 15.68
CA SER A 28 15.05 -13.79 14.26
C SER A 28 14.16 -14.71 13.43
N ALA A 29 13.54 -14.18 12.37
CA ALA A 29 12.78 -15.00 11.44
C ALA A 29 13.73 -16.04 10.81
N ALA A 30 13.30 -17.30 10.71
CA ALA A 30 14.12 -18.35 10.13
C ALA A 30 14.50 -18.02 8.67
N ALA A 31 15.76 -18.22 8.31
CA ALA A 31 16.24 -17.96 6.96
C ALA A 31 15.51 -18.82 5.92
N THR A 32 15.02 -18.19 4.85
CA THR A 32 14.40 -18.88 3.71
C THR A 32 15.46 -19.20 2.67
N ARG A 33 15.50 -20.44 2.17
CA ARG A 33 16.49 -20.90 1.18
C ARG A 33 15.90 -20.94 -0.23
N TYR A 34 16.67 -20.49 -1.20
CA TYR A 34 16.39 -20.53 -2.64
C TYR A 34 17.52 -21.27 -3.34
N GLU A 35 17.24 -22.48 -3.84
CA GLU A 35 18.21 -23.33 -4.51
C GLU A 35 18.55 -22.76 -5.91
N ALA A 36 19.84 -22.71 -6.28
CA ALA A 36 20.28 -22.11 -7.53
C ALA A 36 19.84 -22.90 -8.77
N GLU A 37 19.53 -24.19 -8.61
CA GLU A 37 19.06 -25.09 -9.66
C GLU A 37 17.56 -25.06 -9.93
N SER A 38 16.78 -24.33 -9.13
CA SER A 38 15.33 -24.35 -9.20
C SER A 38 14.74 -22.97 -9.47
N ALA A 39 13.68 -22.92 -10.28
CA ALA A 39 12.92 -21.69 -10.45
C ALA A 39 12.38 -21.20 -9.08
N PRO A 40 12.42 -19.89 -8.78
CA PRO A 40 12.62 -18.79 -9.72
C PRO A 40 14.07 -18.31 -9.86
N ALA A 41 15.08 -19.10 -9.48
CA ALA A 41 16.47 -18.82 -9.80
C ALA A 41 16.77 -19.06 -11.29
N THR A 42 17.77 -18.37 -11.81
CA THR A 42 18.31 -18.55 -13.17
C THR A 42 19.83 -18.65 -13.10
N CYS A 43 20.37 -19.58 -13.88
CA CYS A 43 21.80 -19.87 -13.98
C CYS A 43 22.22 -19.68 -15.44
N ALA A 44 23.12 -18.73 -15.71
CA ALA A 44 23.76 -18.59 -17.02
C ALA A 44 24.95 -19.54 -17.11
N GLY A 45 24.65 -20.82 -17.30
CA GLY A 45 25.59 -21.94 -17.35
C GLY A 45 24.83 -23.26 -17.24
N VAL A 46 25.41 -24.23 -16.56
CA VAL A 46 24.81 -25.55 -16.37
C VAL A 46 24.51 -25.83 -14.90
N ILE A 47 23.41 -26.54 -14.65
CA ILE A 47 23.16 -27.15 -13.35
C ILE A 47 23.90 -28.48 -13.30
N GLU A 48 24.77 -28.64 -12.30
CA GLU A 48 25.57 -29.84 -12.10
C GLU A 48 25.34 -30.47 -10.71
N SER A 49 25.79 -31.72 -10.57
CA SER A 49 25.70 -32.52 -9.34
C SER A 49 26.95 -33.40 -9.14
N ASN A 50 28.03 -33.12 -9.87
CA ASN A 50 29.26 -33.90 -9.94
C ASN A 50 30.24 -33.65 -8.75
N HIS A 51 29.95 -32.68 -7.89
CA HIS A 51 30.69 -32.42 -6.65
C HIS A 51 29.76 -32.64 -5.47
N THR A 52 30.15 -33.40 -4.46
CA THR A 52 29.30 -33.65 -3.28
C THR A 52 29.25 -32.44 -2.33
N GLY A 53 28.23 -32.38 -1.48
CA GLY A 53 28.13 -31.39 -0.39
C GLY A 53 27.25 -30.16 -0.63
N TYR A 54 26.63 -30.05 -1.82
CA TYR A 54 25.57 -29.09 -2.14
C TYR A 54 24.22 -29.49 -1.50
N SER A 55 23.23 -28.60 -1.52
CA SER A 55 21.85 -28.91 -1.11
C SER A 55 20.90 -29.07 -2.29
N GLY A 56 19.76 -29.72 -2.05
CA GLY A 56 18.80 -29.94 -3.14
C GLY A 56 19.28 -31.00 -4.12
N THR A 57 19.18 -30.71 -5.41
CA THR A 57 19.43 -31.66 -6.51
C THR A 57 20.65 -31.33 -7.34
N GLY A 58 21.18 -30.10 -7.23
CA GLY A 58 22.40 -29.69 -7.91
C GLY A 58 22.89 -28.33 -7.41
N PHE A 59 23.74 -27.70 -8.21
CA PHE A 59 24.20 -26.33 -8.00
C PHE A 59 24.41 -25.66 -9.36
N CYS A 60 24.44 -24.34 -9.40
CA CYS A 60 24.76 -23.60 -10.61
C CYS A 60 26.28 -23.53 -10.81
N ASN A 61 26.74 -24.08 -11.93
CA ASN A 61 28.06 -23.85 -12.51
C ASN A 61 27.90 -22.87 -13.68
N ALA A 62 28.01 -21.57 -13.38
CA ALA A 62 27.85 -20.52 -14.37
C ALA A 62 29.03 -20.49 -15.35
N ASP A 63 28.80 -20.02 -16.57
CA ASP A 63 29.84 -19.90 -17.59
C ASP A 63 31.03 -19.05 -17.11
N ASN A 64 32.25 -19.48 -17.45
CA ASN A 64 33.48 -18.74 -17.14
C ASN A 64 33.64 -17.53 -18.07
N ALA A 65 32.83 -16.48 -17.84
CA ALA A 65 32.84 -15.28 -18.66
C ALA A 65 32.38 -14.04 -17.88
N VAL A 66 32.95 -12.88 -18.21
CA VAL A 66 32.37 -11.59 -17.81
C VAL A 66 31.01 -11.46 -18.52
N GLY A 67 29.95 -11.22 -17.75
CA GLY A 67 28.58 -11.13 -18.26
C GLY A 67 27.68 -12.33 -17.94
N ALA A 68 28.26 -13.47 -17.53
CA ALA A 68 27.50 -14.58 -16.93
C ALA A 68 26.78 -14.12 -15.64
N ALA A 69 25.88 -14.94 -15.10
CA ALA A 69 25.19 -14.64 -13.85
C ALA A 69 24.51 -15.84 -13.20
N VAL A 70 24.34 -15.72 -11.89
CA VAL A 70 23.26 -16.39 -11.15
C VAL A 70 22.32 -15.32 -10.64
N GLN A 71 21.02 -15.47 -10.87
CA GLN A 71 20.02 -14.53 -10.36
C GLN A 71 18.91 -15.27 -9.61
N PHE A 72 18.61 -14.79 -8.41
CA PHE A 72 17.50 -15.26 -7.58
C PHE A 72 16.37 -14.23 -7.57
N THR A 73 15.12 -14.71 -7.46
CA THR A 73 13.93 -13.87 -7.27
C THR A 73 13.31 -14.21 -5.93
N VAL A 74 13.22 -13.22 -5.04
CA VAL A 74 12.85 -13.40 -3.63
C VAL A 74 11.69 -12.47 -3.28
N PRO A 75 10.52 -13.01 -2.86
CA PRO A 75 9.45 -12.19 -2.33
C PRO A 75 9.79 -11.71 -0.91
N ALA A 76 9.47 -10.45 -0.63
CA ALA A 76 9.53 -9.86 0.70
C ALA A 76 8.17 -9.25 1.04
N ALA A 77 7.61 -9.62 2.20
CA ALA A 77 6.31 -9.08 2.63
C ALA A 77 6.36 -7.57 2.92
N THR A 78 7.54 -7.07 3.29
CA THR A 78 7.81 -5.65 3.54
C THR A 78 9.20 -5.25 3.05
N ALA A 79 9.36 -3.95 2.82
CA ALA A 79 10.68 -3.37 2.65
C ALA A 79 11.45 -3.38 3.98
N GLY A 80 12.74 -3.68 3.94
CA GLY A 80 13.56 -3.79 5.14
C GLY A 80 14.97 -4.28 4.85
N THR A 81 15.83 -4.32 5.86
CA THR A 81 17.14 -4.96 5.71
C THR A 81 16.97 -6.48 5.72
N ALA A 82 17.84 -7.20 5.02
CA ALA A 82 17.96 -8.65 5.07
C ALA A 82 19.43 -9.06 5.05
N THR A 83 19.74 -10.14 5.74
CA THR A 83 21.03 -10.83 5.65
C THR A 83 20.90 -11.94 4.62
N LEU A 84 21.66 -11.81 3.55
CA LEU A 84 21.88 -12.85 2.56
C LEU A 84 22.98 -13.78 3.03
N GLY A 85 22.83 -15.08 2.77
CA GLY A 85 23.89 -16.08 2.83
C GLY A 85 24.00 -16.74 1.46
N ILE A 86 25.10 -16.50 0.76
CA ILE A 86 25.39 -17.10 -0.54
C ILE A 86 26.30 -18.30 -0.28
N ARG A 87 25.78 -19.51 -0.49
CA ARG A 87 26.59 -20.72 -0.35
C ARG A 87 27.27 -21.06 -1.68
N TYR A 88 28.59 -21.25 -1.62
CA TYR A 88 29.41 -21.44 -2.80
C TYR A 88 30.60 -22.38 -2.56
N ALA A 89 31.14 -22.91 -3.65
CA ALA A 89 32.42 -23.61 -3.69
C ALA A 89 33.34 -23.02 -4.77
N ASN A 90 34.59 -22.77 -4.42
CA ASN A 90 35.64 -22.35 -5.34
C ASN A 90 36.84 -23.28 -5.15
N GLY A 91 36.88 -24.39 -5.90
CA GLY A 91 37.98 -25.35 -5.83
C GLY A 91 39.26 -24.92 -6.57
N GLY A 92 39.29 -23.72 -7.16
CA GLY A 92 40.49 -23.14 -7.76
C GLY A 92 41.46 -22.59 -6.71
N THR A 93 42.58 -22.02 -7.16
CA THR A 93 43.60 -21.40 -6.30
C THR A 93 43.51 -19.86 -6.26
N ALA A 94 42.61 -19.27 -7.05
CA ALA A 94 42.42 -17.83 -7.15
C ALA A 94 40.99 -17.43 -6.79
N ASN A 95 40.84 -16.19 -6.31
CA ASN A 95 39.54 -15.57 -6.04
C ASN A 95 38.72 -15.45 -7.34
N ARG A 96 37.41 -15.69 -7.25
CA ARG A 96 36.42 -15.46 -8.33
C ARG A 96 35.47 -14.31 -7.95
N PRO A 97 35.88 -13.03 -8.12
CA PRO A 97 35.09 -11.90 -7.65
C PRO A 97 33.83 -11.65 -8.50
N ALA A 98 32.77 -11.14 -7.85
CA ALA A 98 31.51 -10.79 -8.50
C ALA A 98 30.88 -9.50 -7.95
N ASP A 99 30.26 -8.73 -8.83
CA ASP A 99 29.33 -7.68 -8.45
C ASP A 99 28.03 -8.29 -7.92
N VAL A 100 27.56 -7.79 -6.79
CA VAL A 100 26.25 -8.13 -6.22
C VAL A 100 25.27 -7.01 -6.53
N LEU A 101 24.24 -7.31 -7.30
CA LEU A 101 23.17 -6.37 -7.62
C LEU A 101 21.86 -6.79 -6.93
N VAL A 102 21.14 -5.80 -6.41
CA VAL A 102 19.81 -5.95 -5.84
C VAL A 102 18.85 -5.06 -6.61
N ASN A 103 17.80 -5.62 -7.21
CA ASN A 103 16.84 -4.89 -8.03
C ASN A 103 17.50 -4.06 -9.17
N GLY A 104 18.58 -4.60 -9.74
CA GLY A 104 19.37 -3.94 -10.79
C GLY A 104 20.35 -2.87 -10.29
N ALA A 105 20.33 -2.50 -9.01
CA ALA A 105 21.30 -1.57 -8.42
C ALA A 105 22.53 -2.32 -7.91
N LEU A 106 23.73 -1.81 -8.20
CA LEU A 106 24.98 -2.34 -7.66
C LEU A 106 25.08 -2.07 -6.16
N VAL A 107 25.08 -3.13 -5.34
CA VAL A 107 25.13 -3.04 -3.87
C VAL A 107 26.51 -3.34 -3.32
N GLN A 108 27.23 -4.30 -3.92
CA GLN A 108 28.63 -4.57 -3.57
C GLN A 108 29.45 -4.81 -4.83
N PRO A 109 30.40 -3.92 -5.17
CA PRO A 109 31.30 -4.14 -6.29
C PRO A 109 32.37 -5.20 -5.95
N SER A 110 32.70 -6.05 -6.93
CA SER A 110 33.85 -6.97 -6.89
C SER A 110 33.98 -7.78 -5.58
N THR A 111 32.87 -8.27 -5.05
CA THR A 111 32.82 -9.13 -3.87
C THR A 111 33.66 -10.38 -4.10
N ALA A 112 34.68 -10.60 -3.28
CA ALA A 112 35.54 -11.77 -3.37
C ALA A 112 34.76 -13.06 -3.07
N PHE A 113 35.01 -14.12 -3.84
CA PHE A 113 34.65 -15.49 -3.50
C PHE A 113 35.94 -16.32 -3.51
N ASP A 114 36.55 -16.39 -2.33
CA ASP A 114 37.89 -16.95 -2.13
C ASP A 114 37.90 -18.48 -2.33
N PRO A 115 39.05 -19.07 -2.66
CA PRO A 115 39.22 -20.52 -2.68
C PRO A 115 38.67 -21.21 -1.43
N THR A 116 37.86 -22.24 -1.63
CA THR A 116 37.32 -23.07 -0.54
C THR A 116 38.14 -24.35 -0.32
N GLY A 117 39.26 -24.49 -1.02
CA GLY A 117 40.20 -25.60 -0.93
C GLY A 117 39.86 -26.80 -1.83
N ALA A 118 38.58 -27.05 -2.11
CA ALA A 118 38.12 -28.07 -3.05
C ALA A 118 36.72 -27.74 -3.57
N TRP A 119 36.33 -28.28 -4.73
CA TRP A 119 34.97 -28.13 -5.28
C TRP A 119 33.89 -28.84 -4.44
N THR A 120 34.28 -29.75 -3.54
CA THR A 120 33.42 -30.35 -2.51
C THR A 120 33.43 -29.58 -1.19
N GLY A 121 34.27 -28.54 -1.09
CA GLY A 121 34.36 -27.65 0.07
C GLY A 121 33.42 -26.47 -0.11
N TRP A 122 32.26 -26.51 0.53
CA TRP A 122 31.25 -25.44 0.45
C TRP A 122 31.36 -24.51 1.66
N THR A 123 31.25 -23.20 1.42
CA THR A 123 31.20 -22.18 2.47
C THR A 123 30.10 -21.16 2.17
N THR A 124 29.73 -20.35 3.16
CA THR A 124 28.70 -19.32 3.02
C THR A 124 29.32 -17.95 3.20
N LYS A 125 29.09 -17.06 2.24
CA LYS A 125 29.39 -15.63 2.36
C LYS A 125 28.12 -14.87 2.72
N THR A 126 28.19 -14.04 3.75
CA THR A 126 27.06 -13.22 4.19
C THR A 126 27.15 -11.78 3.69
N LEU A 127 25.99 -11.18 3.40
CA LEU A 127 25.86 -9.78 3.02
C LEU A 127 24.56 -9.19 3.55
N THR A 128 24.60 -7.99 4.13
CA THR A 128 23.37 -7.25 4.47
C THR A 128 22.95 -6.36 3.31
N VAL A 129 21.69 -6.44 2.93
CA VAL A 129 21.08 -5.71 1.80
C VAL A 129 19.75 -5.09 2.21
N ALA A 130 19.28 -4.10 1.44
CA ALA A 130 17.92 -3.58 1.55
C ALA A 130 17.01 -4.30 0.55
N LEU A 131 15.83 -4.71 1.04
CA LEU A 131 14.73 -5.25 0.26
C LEU A 131 13.64 -4.19 0.08
N ASN A 132 13.03 -4.19 -1.10
CA ASN A 132 11.74 -3.56 -1.33
C ASN A 132 10.62 -4.49 -0.86
N SER A 133 9.43 -3.94 -0.59
CA SER A 133 8.23 -4.77 -0.47
C SER A 133 7.91 -5.41 -1.82
N GLY A 134 7.38 -6.63 -1.82
CA GLY A 134 7.08 -7.37 -3.04
C GLY A 134 8.30 -8.14 -3.57
N THR A 135 8.48 -8.14 -4.88
CA THR A 135 9.49 -8.99 -5.53
C THR A 135 10.85 -8.30 -5.57
N ASN A 136 11.89 -9.00 -5.12
CA ASN A 136 13.27 -8.54 -5.19
C ASN A 136 14.10 -9.48 -6.06
N THR A 137 15.08 -8.94 -6.78
CA THR A 137 16.05 -9.73 -7.56
C THR A 137 17.45 -9.59 -6.97
N PHE A 138 18.18 -10.70 -6.92
CA PHE A 138 19.57 -10.76 -6.46
C PHE A 138 20.42 -11.35 -7.57
N ARG A 139 21.34 -10.57 -8.15
CA ARG A 139 22.20 -11.02 -9.25
C ARG A 139 23.66 -11.01 -8.82
N LEU A 140 24.34 -12.15 -9.00
CA LEU A 140 25.79 -12.26 -8.93
C LEU A 140 26.35 -12.16 -10.35
N SER A 141 27.29 -11.23 -10.57
CA SER A 141 27.86 -10.95 -11.89
C SER A 141 29.39 -11.01 -11.82
N PRO A 142 30.06 -12.02 -12.40
CA PRO A 142 31.51 -12.14 -12.29
C PRO A 142 32.19 -10.96 -12.98
N THR A 143 33.22 -10.42 -12.32
CA THR A 143 33.99 -9.27 -12.83
C THR A 143 35.23 -9.69 -13.62
N THR A 144 35.49 -10.99 -13.75
CA THR A 144 36.63 -11.55 -14.47
C THR A 144 36.22 -12.69 -15.39
N ALA A 145 37.07 -13.01 -16.37
CA ALA A 145 36.86 -14.13 -17.28
C ALA A 145 36.89 -15.50 -16.60
N ALA A 146 37.31 -15.58 -15.33
CA ALA A 146 37.28 -16.83 -14.57
C ALA A 146 35.86 -17.24 -14.11
N GLY A 147 34.85 -16.38 -14.30
CA GLY A 147 33.46 -16.67 -13.94
C GLY A 147 33.17 -16.63 -12.45
N LEU A 148 32.02 -17.18 -12.07
CA LEU A 148 31.58 -17.31 -10.68
C LEU A 148 32.17 -18.58 -10.04
N PRO A 149 32.22 -18.68 -8.70
CA PRO A 149 32.28 -19.99 -8.04
C PRO A 149 31.03 -20.82 -8.39
N ASN A 150 31.04 -22.12 -8.04
CA ASN A 150 29.81 -22.90 -8.04
C ASN A 150 28.89 -22.35 -6.96
N VAL A 151 27.65 -22.02 -7.30
CA VAL A 151 26.66 -21.43 -6.37
C VAL A 151 25.60 -22.47 -6.07
N ASP A 152 25.47 -22.83 -4.80
CA ASP A 152 24.53 -23.83 -4.29
C ASP A 152 23.16 -23.18 -4.07
N TYR A 153 23.08 -22.23 -3.14
CA TYR A 153 21.84 -21.52 -2.82
C TYR A 153 22.07 -20.11 -2.30
N LEU A 154 20.96 -19.35 -2.28
CA LEU A 154 20.82 -18.11 -1.52
C LEU A 154 19.90 -18.35 -0.32
N SER A 155 20.39 -18.12 0.90
CA SER A 155 19.55 -18.01 2.09
C SER A 155 19.27 -16.54 2.38
N VAL A 156 18.01 -16.20 2.65
CA VAL A 156 17.58 -14.84 3.01
C VAL A 156 16.99 -14.87 4.40
N GLU A 157 17.67 -14.21 5.33
CA GLU A 157 17.18 -13.94 6.67
C GLU A 157 16.72 -12.48 6.72
N PRO A 158 15.41 -12.19 6.83
CA PRO A 158 14.95 -10.83 7.05
C PRO A 158 15.63 -10.26 8.30
N GLY A 159 16.27 -9.09 8.16
CA GLY A 159 16.84 -8.39 9.29
C GLY A 159 15.71 -8.01 10.26
N ALA A 160 16.01 -7.99 11.56
CA ALA A 160 15.11 -7.34 12.50
C ALA A 160 14.92 -5.89 12.01
N GLY A 161 13.71 -5.54 11.57
CA GLY A 161 13.37 -4.14 11.29
C GLY A 161 13.67 -3.28 12.52
N PRO A 162 13.73 -1.95 12.39
CA PRO A 162 13.91 -1.09 13.55
C PRO A 162 12.89 -1.47 14.62
N SER A 163 13.37 -1.73 15.84
CA SER A 163 12.53 -2.11 16.96
C SER A 163 11.39 -1.11 17.10
N ALA A 164 10.17 -1.59 17.30
CA ALA A 164 9.01 -0.71 17.44
C ALA A 164 9.27 0.31 18.57
N PRO A 165 8.98 1.60 18.36
CA PRO A 165 9.24 2.64 19.36
C PRO A 165 8.35 2.54 20.61
N GLY A 166 7.50 1.52 20.69
CA GLY A 166 6.42 1.43 21.66
C GLY A 166 5.18 2.19 21.19
N ARG A 167 4.03 1.81 21.74
CA ARG A 167 2.76 2.48 21.49
C ARG A 167 2.78 3.89 22.10
N PRO A 168 2.52 4.96 21.32
CA PRO A 168 2.51 6.32 21.85
C PRO A 168 1.35 6.57 22.82
N PRO A 169 1.49 7.51 23.78
CA PRO A 169 0.43 7.86 24.73
C PRO A 169 -0.81 8.47 24.06
N GLU A 170 -0.65 9.06 22.87
CA GLU A 170 -1.74 9.56 22.03
C GLU A 170 -2.70 8.45 21.59
N CYS A 171 -2.24 7.19 21.62
CA CYS A 171 -3.02 6.02 21.22
C CYS A 171 -3.67 5.33 22.42
N THR A 172 -5.00 5.34 22.50
CA THR A 172 -5.79 4.74 23.59
C THR A 172 -6.75 3.65 23.07
N GLY A 173 -7.35 2.85 23.97
CA GLY A 173 -8.23 1.73 23.61
C GLY A 173 -7.50 0.44 23.23
N ASN A 174 -8.23 -0.64 22.96
CA ASN A 174 -7.68 -1.96 22.60
C ASN A 174 -8.36 -2.61 21.39
N SER A 175 -9.62 -2.26 21.12
CA SER A 175 -10.38 -2.73 19.96
C SER A 175 -11.63 -1.85 19.77
N PRO A 176 -11.53 -0.72 19.04
CA PRO A 176 -10.35 -0.26 18.32
C PRO A 176 -9.28 0.36 19.22
N VAL A 177 -8.07 0.50 18.68
CA VAL A 177 -7.04 1.44 19.16
C VAL A 177 -7.22 2.75 18.40
N THR A 178 -7.38 3.86 19.09
CA THR A 178 -7.58 5.20 18.49
C THR A 178 -6.46 6.12 18.93
N CYS A 179 -5.84 6.81 17.97
CA CYS A 179 -4.78 7.79 18.20
C CYS A 179 -5.22 9.17 17.70
N HIS A 180 -4.90 10.22 18.46
CA HIS A 180 -5.14 11.60 18.05
C HIS A 180 -3.87 12.42 18.15
N TYR A 181 -3.51 13.12 17.08
CA TYR A 181 -2.38 14.04 17.04
C TYR A 181 -2.85 15.46 16.73
N GLY A 182 -2.57 16.41 17.63
CA GLY A 182 -2.89 17.83 17.45
C GLY A 182 -1.97 18.52 16.44
N VAL A 183 -2.06 18.15 15.17
CA VAL A 183 -1.23 18.67 14.07
C VAL A 183 -2.03 19.59 13.14
N ALA A 184 -1.37 20.56 12.52
CA ALA A 184 -2.02 21.46 11.57
C ALA A 184 -2.33 20.75 10.23
N PRO A 185 -3.34 21.21 9.46
CA PRO A 185 -3.60 20.71 8.11
C PRO A 185 -2.34 20.70 7.24
N GLY A 186 -2.05 19.56 6.63
CA GLY A 186 -0.77 19.32 5.97
C GLY A 186 -0.60 17.86 5.56
N ASN A 187 0.60 17.48 5.11
CA ASN A 187 0.91 16.11 4.77
C ASN A 187 1.89 15.53 5.79
N TYR A 188 1.64 14.30 6.24
CA TYR A 188 2.43 13.65 7.28
C TYR A 188 2.82 12.24 6.84
N THR A 189 4.04 11.84 7.14
CA THR A 189 4.49 10.46 7.05
C THR A 189 4.11 9.76 8.35
N VAL A 190 3.31 8.71 8.24
CA VAL A 190 2.90 7.87 9.37
C VAL A 190 3.61 6.53 9.24
N THR A 191 4.38 6.15 10.25
CA THR A 191 5.01 4.82 10.31
C THR A 191 4.36 4.02 11.42
N ALA A 192 3.73 2.89 11.09
CA ALA A 192 3.04 2.01 12.03
C ALA A 192 3.74 0.64 12.12
N TRP A 193 3.97 0.16 13.33
CA TRP A 193 4.47 -1.19 13.60
C TRP A 193 3.29 -2.06 14.03
N ILE A 194 2.78 -2.87 13.10
CA ILE A 194 1.58 -3.67 13.25
C ILE A 194 1.95 -5.09 13.66
N GLY A 195 1.24 -5.63 14.65
CA GLY A 195 1.55 -6.93 15.28
C GLY A 195 2.06 -6.76 16.71
N ASP A 196 2.44 -7.87 17.32
CA ASP A 196 2.80 -7.95 18.74
C ASP A 196 3.76 -9.12 19.01
N SER A 197 4.64 -8.95 19.99
CA SER A 197 5.66 -9.95 20.33
C SER A 197 5.09 -11.19 21.02
N ALA A 198 3.91 -11.09 21.64
CA ALA A 198 3.31 -12.17 22.43
C ALA A 198 2.07 -12.78 21.80
N SER A 199 1.32 -12.00 21.01
CA SER A 199 -0.02 -12.39 20.54
C SER A 199 -0.18 -12.21 19.03
N ALA A 200 -0.95 -13.11 18.42
CA ALA A 200 -1.43 -12.89 17.06
C ALA A 200 -2.37 -11.68 17.01
N GLY A 201 -2.52 -11.10 15.81
CA GLY A 201 -3.34 -9.92 15.58
C GLY A 201 -4.03 -9.94 14.22
N ASN A 202 -5.12 -9.18 14.13
CA ASN A 202 -5.77 -8.82 12.87
C ASN A 202 -6.06 -7.32 12.95
N THR A 203 -5.35 -6.55 12.13
CA THR A 203 -5.30 -5.09 12.26
C THR A 203 -5.52 -4.42 10.91
N SER A 204 -6.47 -3.51 10.86
CA SER A 204 -6.69 -2.55 9.77
C SER A 204 -6.39 -1.15 10.29
N MET A 205 -6.14 -0.20 9.39
CA MET A 205 -5.90 1.20 9.74
C MET A 205 -6.76 2.10 8.85
N SER A 206 -7.43 3.06 9.48
CA SER A 206 -8.11 4.17 8.81
C SER A 206 -7.73 5.49 9.45
N VAL A 207 -7.88 6.59 8.72
CA VAL A 207 -7.62 7.95 9.20
C VAL A 207 -8.81 8.87 8.95
N GLU A 208 -8.94 9.89 9.79
CA GLU A 208 -9.96 10.95 9.70
C GLU A 208 -11.39 10.37 9.53
N ALA A 209 -12.17 10.93 8.60
CA ALA A 209 -13.49 10.47 8.16
C ALA A 209 -13.45 9.12 7.39
N ARG A 210 -12.89 8.08 8.02
CA ARG A 210 -12.87 6.68 7.57
C ARG A 210 -12.08 6.41 6.29
N ARG A 211 -11.09 7.25 5.93
CA ARG A 211 -10.18 6.94 4.81
C ARG A 211 -9.37 5.69 5.12
N ARG A 212 -9.55 4.63 4.33
CA ARG A 212 -8.85 3.37 4.55
C ARG A 212 -7.39 3.51 4.12
N ILE A 213 -6.46 3.23 5.02
CA ILE A 213 -5.01 3.27 4.75
C ILE A 213 -4.45 1.85 4.62
N LEU A 214 -4.79 0.97 5.57
CA LEU A 214 -4.36 -0.43 5.60
C LEU A 214 -5.58 -1.34 5.68
N PRO A 215 -5.85 -2.16 4.65
CA PRO A 215 -6.78 -3.28 4.76
C PRO A 215 -6.39 -4.20 5.92
N ALA A 216 -7.32 -5.00 6.46
CA ALA A 216 -7.01 -5.86 7.59
C ALA A 216 -5.88 -6.86 7.25
N VAL A 217 -4.77 -6.77 7.97
CA VAL A 217 -3.64 -7.69 7.89
C VAL A 217 -3.59 -8.57 9.13
N THR A 218 -3.29 -9.85 8.94
CA THR A 218 -3.12 -10.82 10.04
C THR A 218 -1.64 -10.99 10.35
N THR A 219 -1.27 -10.93 11.63
CA THR A 219 0.09 -11.13 12.13
C THR A 219 0.10 -12.31 13.10
N ALA A 220 1.10 -13.20 13.01
CA ALA A 220 1.32 -14.23 14.01
C ALA A 220 1.89 -13.63 15.31
N ALA A 221 1.78 -14.36 16.42
CA ALA A 221 2.48 -14.00 17.66
C ALA A 221 3.99 -13.93 17.41
N GLY A 222 4.67 -12.93 17.95
CA GLY A 222 6.09 -12.69 17.72
C GLY A 222 6.39 -11.90 16.45
N THR A 223 5.39 -11.61 15.62
CA THR A 223 5.58 -10.88 14.36
C THR A 223 5.18 -9.42 14.52
N VAL A 224 6.09 -8.51 14.19
CA VAL A 224 5.83 -7.07 14.09
C VAL A 224 6.29 -6.59 12.72
N THR A 225 5.37 -5.98 11.98
CA THR A 225 5.57 -5.55 10.59
C THR A 225 5.50 -4.03 10.51
N ARG A 226 6.54 -3.40 9.94
CA ARG A 226 6.59 -1.95 9.75
C ARG A 226 5.90 -1.55 8.44
N TYR A 227 4.90 -0.69 8.55
CA TYR A 227 4.23 -0.04 7.43
C TYR A 227 4.50 1.46 7.47
N GLN A 228 4.63 2.08 6.31
CA GLN A 228 4.77 3.52 6.18
C GLN A 228 3.72 4.03 5.19
N PHE A 229 3.15 5.19 5.48
CA PHE A 229 2.10 5.84 4.69
C PHE A 229 2.32 7.33 4.65
N THR A 230 1.78 8.02 3.65
CA THR A 230 1.71 9.48 3.65
C THR A 230 0.25 9.91 3.64
N VAL A 231 -0.16 10.64 4.68
CA VAL A 231 -1.55 11.04 4.92
C VAL A 231 -1.69 12.54 4.73
N ASN A 232 -2.80 12.96 4.11
CA ASN A 232 -3.17 14.37 4.02
C ASN A 232 -4.19 14.69 5.12
N VAL A 233 -3.81 15.56 6.05
CA VAL A 233 -4.63 16.07 7.16
C VAL A 233 -5.33 17.35 6.73
N ARG A 234 -6.64 17.46 6.98
CA ARG A 234 -7.47 18.60 6.58
C ARG A 234 -8.49 18.94 7.65
N GLN A 235 -8.99 20.18 7.58
CA GLN A 235 -10.14 20.62 8.33
C GLN A 235 -11.11 21.33 7.38
N PRO A 236 -12.36 20.88 7.22
CA PRO A 236 -12.94 19.63 7.75
C PRO A 236 -12.16 18.36 7.40
N GLU A 237 -12.22 17.35 8.27
CA GLU A 237 -11.63 16.03 8.03
C GLU A 237 -12.22 15.31 6.81
N GLY A 238 -13.55 15.37 6.70
CA GLY A 238 -14.35 14.72 5.67
C GLY A 238 -14.66 15.63 4.49
N GLN A 239 -15.95 15.85 4.26
CA GLN A 239 -16.44 16.65 3.13
C GLN A 239 -16.12 18.14 3.35
N PRO A 240 -15.51 18.86 2.37
CA PRO A 240 -15.06 20.23 2.60
C PRO A 240 -16.16 21.24 2.96
N THR A 241 -17.41 20.99 2.59
CA THR A 241 -18.56 21.83 3.00
C THR A 241 -18.98 21.60 4.46
N GLY A 242 -18.40 20.60 5.12
CA GLY A 242 -18.76 20.17 6.48
C GLY A 242 -19.98 19.24 6.53
N GLN A 243 -20.48 18.79 5.37
CA GLN A 243 -21.57 17.83 5.32
C GLN A 243 -21.20 16.53 6.07
N GLY A 244 -22.06 16.16 7.04
CA GLY A 244 -21.86 14.99 7.88
C GLY A 244 -20.87 15.18 9.04
N GLY A 245 -20.44 16.42 9.30
CA GLY A 245 -19.58 16.79 10.42
C GLY A 245 -18.20 17.28 9.98
N THR A 246 -17.57 18.11 10.81
CA THR A 246 -16.25 18.71 10.50
C THR A 246 -15.07 17.92 11.05
N GLY A 247 -15.32 16.91 11.89
CA GLY A 247 -14.28 16.15 12.58
C GLY A 247 -13.60 16.92 13.72
N ASN A 248 -12.59 16.30 14.30
CA ASN A 248 -11.67 16.84 15.29
C ASN A 248 -10.45 17.47 14.58
N PRO A 249 -10.12 18.75 14.84
CA PRO A 249 -8.92 19.34 14.29
C PRO A 249 -7.66 18.55 14.70
N GLY A 250 -6.91 18.05 13.72
CA GLY A 250 -5.74 17.21 13.97
C GLY A 250 -5.71 16.03 13.01
N LEU A 251 -4.95 15.01 13.39
CA LEU A 251 -4.92 13.72 12.70
C LEU A 251 -5.50 12.64 13.61
N ASP A 252 -6.67 12.13 13.25
CA ASP A 252 -7.27 10.97 13.88
C ASP A 252 -6.89 9.69 13.13
N ILE A 253 -6.43 8.67 13.87
CA ILE A 253 -6.04 7.36 13.33
C ILE A 253 -6.75 6.28 14.13
N THR A 254 -7.42 5.37 13.45
CA THR A 254 -8.09 4.22 14.06
C THR A 254 -7.49 2.92 13.56
N PHE A 255 -7.04 2.08 14.48
CA PHE A 255 -6.66 0.70 14.24
C PHE A 255 -7.77 -0.24 14.72
N ALA A 256 -8.38 -0.95 13.79
CA ALA A 256 -9.51 -1.86 14.04
C ALA A 256 -9.19 -3.27 13.54
N GLY A 257 -10.16 -4.18 13.59
CA GLY A 257 -9.99 -5.60 13.23
C GLY A 257 -10.47 -6.49 14.37
N THR A 258 -10.38 -7.80 14.21
CA THR A 258 -10.88 -8.73 15.25
C THR A 258 -9.99 -8.76 16.49
N ALA A 259 -8.70 -8.40 16.35
CA ALA A 259 -7.75 -8.28 17.44
C ALA A 259 -6.61 -7.32 17.02
N PRO A 260 -6.84 -6.00 17.01
CA PRO A 260 -5.84 -5.06 16.51
C PRO A 260 -4.60 -5.06 17.42
N ARG A 261 -3.42 -4.95 16.80
CA ARG A 261 -2.11 -4.93 17.44
C ARG A 261 -1.26 -3.81 16.86
N LEU A 262 -0.95 -2.83 17.70
CA LEU A 262 -0.10 -1.69 17.38
C LEU A 262 1.07 -1.68 18.37
N SER A 263 2.24 -2.11 17.91
CA SER A 263 3.48 -2.12 18.68
C SER A 263 4.20 -0.75 18.67
N GLY A 264 3.88 0.12 17.72
CA GLY A 264 4.38 1.49 17.71
C GLY A 264 3.86 2.32 16.55
N LEU A 265 3.97 3.64 16.69
CA LEU A 265 3.48 4.60 15.72
C LEU A 265 4.35 5.87 15.77
N THR A 266 4.72 6.41 14.62
CA THR A 266 5.29 7.77 14.51
C THR A 266 4.52 8.59 13.48
N VAL A 267 4.44 9.90 13.73
CA VAL A 267 3.81 10.89 12.85
C VAL A 267 4.77 12.05 12.68
N GLU A 268 5.21 12.29 11.45
CA GLU A 268 6.21 13.30 11.11
C GLU A 268 5.75 14.10 9.88
N PRO A 269 6.06 15.40 9.76
CA PRO A 269 5.76 16.15 8.54
C PRO A 269 6.37 15.47 7.31
N ALA A 270 5.59 15.32 6.23
CA ALA A 270 6.07 14.74 4.99
C ALA A 270 6.96 15.74 4.22
N THR A 271 8.11 15.27 3.75
CA THR A 271 9.03 16.07 2.92
C THR A 271 8.66 15.91 1.45
N ASN A 272 8.21 16.99 0.81
CA ASN A 272 7.88 17.05 -0.63
C ASN A 272 7.06 15.86 -1.16
N PRO A 273 5.92 15.50 -0.53
CA PRO A 273 5.10 14.42 -1.04
C PRO A 273 4.45 14.80 -2.38
N LEU A 274 4.23 13.80 -3.23
CA LEU A 274 3.27 13.91 -4.33
C LEU A 274 1.86 13.95 -3.73
N VAL A 275 1.02 14.90 -4.15
CA VAL A 275 -0.38 14.94 -3.72
C VAL A 275 -1.30 14.60 -4.88
N VAL A 276 -2.20 13.64 -4.65
CA VAL A 276 -3.32 13.32 -5.53
C VAL A 276 -4.58 13.97 -4.97
N TYR A 277 -4.98 15.09 -5.57
CA TYR A 277 -6.22 15.78 -5.23
C TYR A 277 -7.40 15.14 -5.94
N LEU A 278 -8.50 14.94 -5.23
CA LEU A 278 -9.75 14.44 -5.80
C LEU A 278 -10.79 15.56 -5.83
N ALA A 279 -11.29 15.87 -7.03
CA ALA A 279 -12.44 16.73 -7.26
C ALA A 279 -13.59 15.85 -7.75
N GLY A 280 -14.67 15.78 -6.98
CA GLY A 280 -15.80 14.94 -7.37
C GLY A 280 -17.02 15.05 -6.46
N ASP A 281 -17.93 14.09 -6.64
CA ASP A 281 -19.24 14.03 -5.99
C ASP A 281 -19.32 12.99 -4.85
N SER A 282 -20.54 12.60 -4.46
CA SER A 282 -20.79 11.63 -3.38
C SER A 282 -20.21 10.23 -3.63
N THR A 283 -19.91 9.88 -4.88
CA THR A 283 -19.26 8.61 -5.24
C THR A 283 -17.76 8.63 -5.03
N VAL A 284 -17.18 9.81 -4.78
CA VAL A 284 -15.74 10.03 -4.55
C VAL A 284 -15.46 10.39 -3.09
N CYS A 285 -16.32 11.19 -2.46
CA CYS A 285 -16.06 11.84 -1.18
C CYS A 285 -15.85 10.91 0.01
N ASP A 286 -15.25 11.47 1.07
CA ASP A 286 -15.15 10.82 2.36
C ASP A 286 -16.52 10.82 3.04
N GLN A 287 -17.12 9.63 3.18
CA GLN A 287 -18.43 9.42 3.77
C GLN A 287 -18.26 9.16 5.28
N PRO A 288 -18.70 10.08 6.16
CA PRO A 288 -18.37 10.01 7.58
C PRO A 288 -19.08 8.84 8.30
N VAL A 289 -20.16 8.33 7.73
CA VAL A 289 -21.00 7.29 8.34
C VAL A 289 -21.20 6.12 7.38
N ALA A 290 -20.96 4.90 7.86
CA ALA A 290 -21.26 3.68 7.12
C ALA A 290 -22.79 3.55 6.91
N PRO A 291 -23.27 2.94 5.82
CA PRO A 291 -22.51 2.11 4.87
C PRO A 291 -21.96 2.87 3.64
N TYR A 292 -22.31 4.15 3.46
CA TYR A 292 -21.82 4.96 2.36
C TYR A 292 -20.29 5.01 2.36
N THR A 293 -19.69 4.82 1.17
CA THR A 293 -18.25 4.90 0.95
C THR A 293 -17.98 5.42 -0.46
N GLY A 294 -17.21 6.51 -0.59
CA GLY A 294 -16.70 6.95 -1.89
C GLY A 294 -15.44 6.17 -2.29
N TRP A 295 -15.19 5.98 -3.59
CA TRP A 295 -13.96 5.29 -4.01
C TRP A 295 -12.69 6.07 -3.61
N GLY A 296 -12.78 7.40 -3.53
CA GLY A 296 -11.68 8.26 -3.09
C GLY A 296 -11.28 8.02 -1.64
N GLN A 297 -12.21 7.54 -0.81
CA GLN A 297 -11.98 7.14 0.57
C GLN A 297 -11.15 5.85 0.69
N ILE A 298 -11.12 5.01 -0.36
CA ILE A 298 -10.39 3.73 -0.41
C ILE A 298 -9.06 3.85 -1.17
N LEU A 299 -8.95 4.83 -2.09
CA LEU A 299 -7.75 5.07 -2.88
C LEU A 299 -6.43 5.11 -2.08
N PRO A 300 -6.35 5.62 -0.83
CA PRO A 300 -5.10 5.62 -0.07
C PRO A 300 -4.51 4.22 0.18
N THR A 301 -5.28 3.14 0.05
CA THR A 301 -4.76 1.76 0.13
C THR A 301 -3.88 1.36 -1.06
N HIS A 302 -3.87 2.14 -2.14
CA HIS A 302 -3.15 1.85 -3.38
C HIS A 302 -1.99 2.80 -3.64
N VAL A 303 -1.74 3.78 -2.77
CA VAL A 303 -0.63 4.73 -2.95
C VAL A 303 0.61 4.29 -2.19
N THR A 304 1.79 4.65 -2.69
CA THR A 304 3.06 4.35 -2.03
C THR A 304 3.41 5.40 -0.98
N PRO A 305 4.29 5.10 -0.01
CA PRO A 305 4.92 6.12 0.82
C PRO A 305 5.48 7.26 -0.05
N GLY A 306 5.32 8.50 0.41
CA GLY A 306 5.65 9.70 -0.36
C GLY A 306 4.50 10.24 -1.21
N THR A 307 3.35 9.54 -1.29
CA THR A 307 2.15 10.02 -1.98
C THR A 307 0.97 10.16 -1.01
N ALA A 308 0.31 11.31 -1.00
CA ALA A 308 -0.87 11.57 -0.19
C ALA A 308 -2.11 11.77 -1.06
N VAL A 309 -3.28 11.30 -0.59
CA VAL A 309 -4.58 11.55 -1.24
C VAL A 309 -5.33 12.64 -0.46
N ALA A 310 -5.65 13.73 -1.15
CA ALA A 310 -6.40 14.87 -0.62
C ALA A 310 -7.80 14.91 -1.24
N ASN A 311 -8.80 14.36 -0.54
CA ASN A 311 -10.14 14.13 -1.10
C ASN A 311 -11.08 15.34 -0.92
N TYR A 312 -11.11 16.28 -1.86
CA TYR A 312 -11.99 17.44 -1.81
C TYR A 312 -13.39 17.18 -2.39
N ALA A 313 -13.72 15.95 -2.75
CA ALA A 313 -15.06 15.64 -3.22
C ALA A 313 -16.11 15.86 -2.12
N ASP A 314 -17.33 16.19 -2.54
CA ASP A 314 -18.42 16.57 -1.66
C ASP A 314 -19.77 16.08 -2.22
N SER A 315 -20.71 15.75 -1.35
CA SER A 315 -21.93 15.05 -1.75
C SER A 315 -22.89 15.97 -2.50
N GLY A 316 -23.49 15.45 -3.58
CA GLY A 316 -24.47 16.20 -4.35
C GLY A 316 -23.89 17.22 -5.33
N GLU A 317 -22.56 17.35 -5.39
CA GLU A 317 -21.91 18.30 -6.28
C GLU A 317 -21.96 17.91 -7.76
N SER A 318 -22.26 18.90 -8.60
CA SER A 318 -22.12 18.88 -10.06
C SER A 318 -20.80 19.54 -10.47
N SER A 319 -20.40 19.39 -11.74
CA SER A 319 -19.22 20.09 -12.27
C SER A 319 -19.26 21.62 -12.05
N GLY A 320 -20.46 22.22 -12.10
CA GLY A 320 -20.63 23.67 -11.96
C GLY A 320 -20.63 24.14 -10.51
N SER A 321 -21.33 23.43 -9.63
CA SER A 321 -21.41 23.78 -8.21
C SER A 321 -20.06 23.56 -7.51
N PHE A 322 -19.32 22.50 -7.87
CA PHE A 322 -17.98 22.27 -7.36
C PHE A 322 -16.99 23.38 -7.76
N LEU A 323 -17.08 23.83 -9.02
CA LEU A 323 -16.23 24.88 -9.57
C LEU A 323 -16.45 26.24 -8.89
N SER A 324 -17.69 26.58 -8.55
CA SER A 324 -18.05 27.89 -8.00
C SER A 324 -17.97 27.99 -6.48
N ASN A 325 -18.13 26.88 -5.77
CA ASN A 325 -18.14 26.87 -4.30
C ASN A 325 -16.73 27.09 -3.72
N ALA A 326 -16.55 28.16 -2.94
CA ALA A 326 -15.26 28.54 -2.36
C ALA A 326 -14.61 27.47 -1.47
N ALA A 327 -15.41 26.58 -0.85
CA ALA A 327 -14.89 25.48 -0.03
C ALA A 327 -14.36 24.29 -0.86
N LEU A 328 -14.65 24.25 -2.16
CA LEU A 328 -14.37 23.12 -3.06
C LEU A 328 -13.22 23.44 -4.01
N PHE A 329 -13.49 23.68 -5.30
CA PHE A 329 -12.42 23.86 -6.28
C PHE A 329 -11.46 25.02 -5.96
N PRO A 330 -11.91 26.22 -5.55
CA PRO A 330 -11.00 27.30 -5.15
C PRO A 330 -10.10 26.92 -3.96
N ALA A 331 -10.64 26.22 -2.96
CA ALA A 331 -9.86 25.73 -1.83
C ALA A 331 -8.84 24.67 -2.25
N LEU A 332 -9.23 23.67 -3.06
CA LEU A 332 -8.33 22.68 -3.64
C LEU A 332 -7.23 23.38 -4.46
N LYS A 333 -7.61 24.24 -5.41
CA LYS A 333 -6.70 24.98 -6.31
C LYS A 333 -5.62 25.71 -5.52
N SER A 334 -5.99 26.29 -4.38
CA SER A 334 -5.05 27.03 -3.53
C SER A 334 -3.87 26.18 -3.05
N ARG A 335 -4.05 24.86 -2.96
CA ARG A 335 -3.08 23.90 -2.39
C ARG A 335 -2.21 23.21 -3.42
N ILE A 336 -2.63 23.15 -4.69
CA ILE A 336 -1.90 22.48 -5.77
C ILE A 336 -0.49 23.04 -5.87
N ARG A 337 0.50 22.13 -5.92
CA ARG A 337 1.90 22.40 -6.25
C ARG A 337 2.25 21.79 -7.60
N ALA A 338 3.43 22.13 -8.11
CA ALA A 338 3.93 21.57 -9.35
C ALA A 338 4.00 20.04 -9.28
N ASN A 339 3.54 19.38 -10.35
CA ASN A 339 3.47 17.92 -10.53
C ASN A 339 2.43 17.17 -9.69
N ASP A 340 1.66 17.85 -8.82
CA ASP A 340 0.53 17.21 -8.14
C ASP A 340 -0.53 16.76 -9.16
N LEU A 341 -1.18 15.63 -8.89
CA LEU A 341 -2.29 15.14 -9.73
C LEU A 341 -3.61 15.74 -9.24
N VAL A 342 -4.50 16.09 -10.16
CA VAL A 342 -5.89 16.44 -9.84
C VAL A 342 -6.82 15.56 -10.65
N LEU A 343 -7.43 14.58 -9.99
CA LEU A 343 -8.44 13.69 -10.57
C LEU A 343 -9.80 14.39 -10.51
N ILE A 344 -10.40 14.64 -11.68
CA ILE A 344 -11.65 15.38 -11.83
C ILE A 344 -12.75 14.44 -12.32
N GLN A 345 -13.72 14.12 -11.46
CA GLN A 345 -14.84 13.23 -11.75
C GLN A 345 -16.19 13.89 -11.46
N PHE A 346 -16.98 14.16 -12.51
CA PHE A 346 -18.34 14.67 -12.36
C PHE A 346 -19.29 14.02 -13.37
N GLY A 347 -20.57 14.08 -13.07
CA GLY A 347 -21.64 13.68 -13.98
C GLY A 347 -22.90 13.19 -13.28
N HIS A 348 -22.80 12.62 -12.07
CA HIS A 348 -23.97 12.11 -11.35
C HIS A 348 -25.01 13.19 -11.06
N ASN A 349 -24.57 14.40 -10.71
CA ASN A 349 -25.42 15.52 -10.34
C ASN A 349 -25.55 16.57 -11.45
N ASP A 350 -24.85 16.39 -12.58
CA ASP A 350 -24.99 17.21 -13.79
C ASP A 350 -26.26 16.83 -14.59
N LYS A 351 -27.39 16.64 -13.89
CA LYS A 351 -28.63 16.06 -14.43
C LYS A 351 -29.27 16.90 -15.52
N SER A 352 -29.10 18.22 -15.46
CA SER A 352 -29.61 19.20 -16.42
C SER A 352 -28.50 20.07 -17.03
N THR A 353 -27.23 19.76 -16.74
CA THR A 353 -26.09 20.49 -17.32
C THR A 353 -26.01 20.21 -18.81
N THR A 354 -26.03 21.25 -19.65
CA THR A 354 -25.85 21.07 -21.10
C THR A 354 -24.43 20.61 -21.40
N ALA A 355 -24.23 19.92 -22.53
CA ALA A 355 -22.89 19.51 -22.97
C ALA A 355 -21.91 20.71 -23.03
N ALA A 356 -22.37 21.86 -23.53
CA ALA A 356 -21.57 23.08 -23.59
C ALA A 356 -21.14 23.58 -22.20
N SER A 357 -22.06 23.66 -21.24
CA SER A 357 -21.73 24.08 -19.87
C SER A 357 -20.82 23.08 -19.17
N PHE A 358 -21.06 21.78 -19.34
CA PHE A 358 -20.22 20.73 -18.76
C PHE A 358 -18.78 20.81 -19.27
N ARG A 359 -18.59 20.93 -20.59
CA ARG A 359 -17.27 21.15 -21.20
C ARG A 359 -16.61 22.42 -20.70
N SER A 360 -17.37 23.52 -20.58
CA SER A 360 -16.86 24.80 -20.07
C SER A 360 -16.35 24.67 -18.63
N ASN A 361 -17.12 24.02 -17.75
CA ASN A 361 -16.74 23.80 -16.36
C ASN A 361 -15.45 22.96 -16.24
N LEU A 362 -15.38 21.83 -16.96
CA LEU A 362 -14.20 20.98 -16.96
C LEU A 362 -12.98 21.69 -17.56
N THR A 363 -13.14 22.44 -18.64
CA THR A 363 -12.06 23.23 -19.26
C THR A 363 -11.50 24.25 -18.27
N SER A 364 -12.39 24.94 -17.53
CA SER A 364 -11.98 25.89 -16.50
C SER A 364 -11.16 25.21 -15.40
N MET A 365 -11.60 24.06 -14.88
CA MET A 365 -10.84 23.32 -13.88
C MET A 365 -9.48 22.86 -14.42
N ILE A 366 -9.44 22.28 -15.63
CA ILE A 366 -8.20 21.82 -16.28
C ILE A 366 -7.18 22.96 -16.40
N ASN A 367 -7.61 24.11 -16.92
CA ASN A 367 -6.72 25.26 -17.11
C ASN A 367 -6.21 25.79 -15.77
N GLN A 368 -7.07 25.89 -14.79
CA GLN A 368 -6.72 26.39 -13.46
C GLN A 368 -5.82 25.42 -12.67
N VAL A 369 -5.88 24.11 -12.92
CA VAL A 369 -4.91 23.14 -12.41
C VAL A 369 -3.54 23.35 -13.08
N ARG A 370 -3.51 23.49 -14.40
CA ARG A 370 -2.28 23.75 -15.17
C ARG A 370 -1.60 25.06 -14.77
N GLU A 371 -2.37 26.11 -14.49
CA GLU A 371 -1.87 27.39 -13.95
C GLU A 371 -1.07 27.22 -12.65
N ARG A 372 -1.37 26.19 -11.86
CA ARG A 372 -0.65 25.86 -10.61
C ARG A 372 0.51 24.89 -10.82
N GLY A 373 0.78 24.49 -12.07
CA GLY A 373 1.75 23.45 -12.41
C GLY A 373 1.29 22.03 -12.10
N GLY A 374 0.02 21.84 -11.73
CA GLY A 374 -0.57 20.52 -11.51
C GLY A 374 -0.91 19.81 -12.82
N ILE A 375 -1.12 18.51 -12.74
CA ILE A 375 -1.47 17.63 -13.85
C ILE A 375 -2.95 17.27 -13.72
N PRO A 376 -3.84 17.85 -14.53
CA PRO A 376 -5.24 17.48 -14.52
C PRO A 376 -5.41 16.09 -15.16
N VAL A 377 -6.31 15.29 -14.61
CA VAL A 377 -6.73 13.99 -15.15
C VAL A 377 -8.24 13.91 -15.07
N LEU A 378 -8.89 13.63 -16.20
CA LEU A 378 -10.34 13.43 -16.22
C LEU A 378 -10.65 11.98 -15.88
N VAL A 379 -11.63 11.78 -15.01
CA VAL A 379 -12.17 10.46 -14.67
C VAL A 379 -13.66 10.49 -14.99
N THR A 380 -14.12 9.68 -15.94
CA THR A 380 -15.55 9.61 -16.25
C THR A 380 -16.32 9.01 -15.07
N PRO A 381 -17.54 9.45 -14.75
CA PRO A 381 -18.27 8.95 -13.57
C PRO A 381 -18.58 7.44 -13.68
N PRO A 382 -18.37 6.64 -12.61
CA PRO A 382 -18.75 5.22 -12.60
C PRO A 382 -20.25 5.05 -12.81
N VAL A 383 -20.69 3.92 -13.37
CA VAL A 383 -22.09 3.70 -13.74
C VAL A 383 -23.04 3.64 -12.54
N ARG A 384 -24.31 3.96 -12.78
CA ARG A 384 -25.40 3.58 -11.87
C ARG A 384 -25.88 2.17 -12.17
N ARG A 385 -26.40 1.46 -11.17
CA ARG A 385 -27.00 0.13 -11.32
C ARG A 385 -28.46 0.19 -11.79
N LEU A 386 -28.70 0.73 -12.99
CA LEU A 386 -30.04 0.81 -13.60
C LEU A 386 -30.09 0.00 -14.88
N PHE A 387 -30.74 -1.17 -14.81
CA PHE A 387 -30.84 -2.13 -15.90
C PHE A 387 -32.14 -1.98 -16.69
N SER A 388 -32.08 -2.32 -17.98
CA SER A 388 -33.22 -2.60 -18.85
C SER A 388 -32.82 -3.68 -19.86
N GLY A 389 -33.57 -4.78 -19.92
CA GLY A 389 -33.25 -5.87 -20.85
C GLY A 389 -31.89 -6.53 -20.63
N GLY A 390 -31.37 -6.53 -19.39
CA GLY A 390 -30.07 -7.10 -19.05
C GLY A 390 -28.87 -6.19 -19.30
N GLN A 391 -29.06 -4.99 -19.86
CA GLN A 391 -28.03 -4.00 -20.06
C GLN A 391 -28.27 -2.72 -19.24
N LEU A 392 -27.23 -1.94 -19.02
CA LEU A 392 -27.34 -0.65 -18.36
C LEU A 392 -28.04 0.38 -19.25
N THR A 393 -28.95 1.14 -18.64
CA THR A 393 -29.70 2.20 -19.34
C THR A 393 -28.83 3.41 -19.69
N GLY A 394 -29.28 4.26 -20.62
CA GLY A 394 -28.60 5.53 -20.91
C GLY A 394 -28.37 6.40 -19.67
N THR A 395 -29.33 6.44 -18.73
CA THR A 395 -29.17 7.13 -17.44
C THR A 395 -28.09 6.50 -16.57
N ALA A 396 -27.94 5.17 -16.59
CA ALA A 396 -26.84 4.50 -15.89
C ALA A 396 -25.47 4.85 -16.47
N LEU A 397 -25.41 5.13 -17.77
CA LEU A 397 -24.23 5.57 -18.50
C LEU A 397 -24.08 7.10 -18.56
N HIS A 398 -24.84 7.83 -17.72
CA HIS A 398 -24.78 9.30 -17.60
C HIS A 398 -25.11 10.07 -18.89
N VAL A 399 -26.05 9.54 -19.68
CA VAL A 399 -26.86 10.36 -20.59
C VAL A 399 -27.88 11.09 -19.72
N ASN A 400 -27.70 12.40 -19.55
CA ASN A 400 -28.48 13.17 -18.60
C ASN A 400 -29.86 13.59 -19.13
N GLY A 401 -30.65 14.31 -18.32
CA GLY A 401 -32.02 14.69 -18.62
C GLY A 401 -32.19 15.66 -19.80
N VAL A 402 -31.10 16.23 -20.32
CA VAL A 402 -31.08 17.07 -21.52
C VAL A 402 -30.44 16.36 -22.73
N GLY A 403 -30.18 15.06 -22.62
CA GLY A 403 -29.62 14.23 -23.69
C GLY A 403 -28.10 14.33 -23.87
N ALA A 404 -27.39 15.00 -22.97
CA ALA A 404 -25.93 15.08 -23.04
C ALA A 404 -25.29 13.77 -22.53
N ASN A 405 -24.45 13.14 -23.36
CA ASN A 405 -23.62 12.00 -22.96
C ASN A 405 -22.35 12.51 -22.29
N LEU A 406 -22.39 12.66 -20.96
CA LEU A 406 -21.33 13.32 -20.20
C LEU A 406 -19.97 12.59 -20.30
N PRO A 407 -19.89 11.25 -20.21
CA PRO A 407 -18.62 10.53 -20.42
C PRO A 407 -18.03 10.73 -21.81
N ALA A 408 -18.86 10.77 -22.86
CA ALA A 408 -18.39 11.07 -24.22
C ALA A 408 -17.82 12.48 -24.33
N GLU A 409 -18.44 13.47 -23.68
CA GLU A 409 -17.89 14.83 -23.61
C GLU A 409 -16.54 14.88 -22.91
N MET A 410 -16.33 14.13 -21.83
CA MET A 410 -15.03 14.06 -21.14
C MET A 410 -13.94 13.43 -22.02
N ARG A 411 -14.25 12.34 -22.74
CA ARG A 411 -13.31 11.69 -23.67
C ARG A 411 -12.91 12.63 -24.82
N SER A 412 -13.91 13.29 -25.41
CA SER A 412 -13.71 14.29 -26.47
C SER A 412 -12.85 15.47 -25.97
N LEU A 413 -13.17 15.99 -24.78
CA LEU A 413 -12.42 17.09 -24.17
C LEU A 413 -10.98 16.69 -23.82
N GLY A 414 -10.77 15.50 -23.27
CA GLY A 414 -9.44 14.98 -22.96
C GLY A 414 -8.55 14.89 -24.19
N SER A 415 -9.10 14.43 -25.32
CA SER A 415 -8.40 14.41 -26.60
C SER A 415 -8.09 15.83 -27.10
N ALA A 416 -9.08 16.73 -27.05
CA ALA A 416 -8.93 18.10 -27.54
C ALA A 416 -7.93 18.94 -26.74
N LEU A 417 -7.86 18.73 -25.42
CA LEU A 417 -6.99 19.49 -24.52
C LEU A 417 -5.71 18.76 -24.15
N ASN A 418 -5.46 17.55 -24.69
CA ASN A 418 -4.36 16.67 -24.31
C ASN A 418 -4.29 16.45 -22.79
N VAL A 419 -5.41 15.97 -22.23
CA VAL A 419 -5.57 15.63 -20.81
C VAL A 419 -5.81 14.12 -20.71
N PRO A 420 -5.07 13.38 -19.87
CA PRO A 420 -5.33 11.97 -19.64
C PRO A 420 -6.78 11.73 -19.19
N VAL A 421 -7.41 10.70 -19.77
CA VAL A 421 -8.76 10.27 -19.39
C VAL A 421 -8.71 8.83 -18.88
N ILE A 422 -9.16 8.63 -17.64
CA ILE A 422 -9.49 7.33 -17.07
C ILE A 422 -10.97 7.08 -17.32
N ASP A 423 -11.26 6.11 -18.19
CA ASP A 423 -12.62 5.77 -18.58
C ASP A 423 -13.26 4.80 -17.57
N LEU A 424 -13.53 5.33 -16.38
CA LEU A 424 -14.15 4.55 -15.31
C LEU A 424 -15.61 4.21 -15.61
N THR A 425 -16.31 4.92 -16.51
CA THR A 425 -17.64 4.55 -16.98
C THR A 425 -17.57 3.23 -17.74
N ALA A 426 -16.72 3.11 -18.77
CA ALA A 426 -16.61 1.88 -19.55
C ALA A 426 -16.12 0.69 -18.71
N LYS A 427 -15.15 0.94 -17.81
CA LYS A 427 -14.64 -0.11 -16.91
C LYS A 427 -15.70 -0.60 -15.92
N SER A 428 -16.47 0.31 -15.32
CA SER A 428 -17.52 -0.06 -14.36
C SER A 428 -18.76 -0.63 -15.04
N GLU A 429 -19.11 -0.19 -16.25
CA GLU A 429 -20.13 -0.81 -17.11
C GLU A 429 -19.80 -2.29 -17.34
N ALA A 430 -18.60 -2.58 -17.84
CA ALA A 430 -18.16 -3.95 -18.10
C ALA A 430 -18.24 -4.82 -16.83
N LEU A 431 -17.80 -4.30 -15.68
CA LEU A 431 -17.90 -5.02 -14.40
C LEU A 431 -19.36 -5.28 -14.02
N VAL A 432 -20.20 -4.25 -14.01
CA VAL A 432 -21.59 -4.34 -13.53
C VAL A 432 -22.43 -5.23 -14.44
N GLU A 433 -22.27 -5.13 -15.76
CA GLU A 433 -22.97 -5.99 -16.72
C GLU A 433 -22.50 -7.44 -16.65
N SER A 434 -21.19 -7.69 -16.48
CA SER A 434 -20.66 -9.06 -16.32
C SER A 434 -21.22 -9.79 -15.11
N LEU A 435 -21.53 -9.06 -14.03
CA LEU A 435 -22.16 -9.60 -12.83
C LEU A 435 -23.68 -9.77 -13.00
N GLY A 436 -24.28 -9.04 -13.94
CA GLY A 436 -25.72 -8.95 -14.12
C GLY A 436 -26.41 -8.26 -12.94
N GLU A 437 -27.73 -8.12 -13.05
CA GLU A 437 -28.51 -7.35 -12.08
C GLU A 437 -28.39 -7.92 -10.65
N ALA A 438 -28.57 -9.22 -10.46
CA ALA A 438 -28.56 -9.82 -9.12
C ALA A 438 -27.21 -9.69 -8.40
N ASN A 439 -26.10 -10.10 -9.04
CA ASN A 439 -24.80 -10.14 -8.35
C ASN A 439 -24.14 -8.76 -8.24
N SER A 440 -24.42 -7.83 -9.18
CA SER A 440 -23.92 -6.45 -9.09
C SER A 440 -24.50 -5.69 -7.89
N ALA A 441 -25.58 -6.18 -7.28
CA ALA A 441 -26.19 -5.56 -6.10
C ALA A 441 -25.20 -5.37 -4.94
N ALA A 442 -24.21 -6.25 -4.76
CA ALA A 442 -23.22 -6.14 -3.69
C ALA A 442 -22.28 -4.92 -3.83
N LEU A 443 -22.18 -4.34 -5.03
CA LEU A 443 -21.37 -3.15 -5.29
C LEU A 443 -22.06 -1.86 -4.81
N PHE A 444 -23.36 -1.89 -4.56
CA PHE A 444 -24.17 -0.71 -4.22
C PHE A 444 -24.88 -0.93 -2.88
N LEU A 445 -25.51 0.10 -2.32
CA LEU A 445 -26.25 -0.04 -1.07
C LEU A 445 -27.56 -0.79 -1.26
N ARG A 446 -27.85 -1.74 -0.36
CA ARG A 446 -29.01 -2.63 -0.42
C ARG A 446 -29.81 -2.58 0.87
N ALA A 447 -31.12 -2.36 0.78
CA ALA A 447 -31.96 -2.26 1.99
C ALA A 447 -31.87 -3.49 2.92
N SER A 448 -31.70 -4.69 2.35
CA SER A 448 -31.57 -5.93 3.12
C SER A 448 -30.25 -6.11 3.87
N VAL A 449 -29.22 -5.33 3.52
CA VAL A 449 -27.86 -5.43 4.11
C VAL A 449 -27.52 -4.14 4.86
N ASP A 450 -27.81 -3.01 4.22
CA ASP A 450 -27.37 -1.67 4.57
C ASP A 450 -28.50 -0.80 5.16
N GLY A 451 -29.75 -1.28 5.11
CA GLY A 451 -30.93 -0.53 5.53
C GLY A 451 -31.41 0.53 4.52
N VAL A 452 -30.71 0.72 3.39
CA VAL A 452 -31.08 1.63 2.30
C VAL A 452 -30.90 0.96 0.94
N ALA A 453 -31.88 1.08 0.03
CA ALA A 453 -31.72 0.65 -1.36
C ALA A 453 -31.30 1.85 -2.23
N ASP A 454 -30.09 1.77 -2.79
CA ASP A 454 -29.50 2.81 -3.64
C ASP A 454 -28.74 2.17 -4.81
N ASN A 455 -28.95 2.66 -6.03
CA ASN A 455 -28.28 2.17 -7.25
C ASN A 455 -27.17 3.12 -7.74
N THR A 456 -26.72 4.04 -6.90
CA THR A 456 -25.70 5.06 -7.19
C THR A 456 -24.57 5.00 -6.21
N HIS A 457 -24.90 4.96 -4.91
CA HIS A 457 -23.91 4.96 -3.84
C HIS A 457 -23.41 3.55 -3.55
N PHE A 458 -22.12 3.46 -3.24
CA PHE A 458 -21.42 2.19 -3.08
C PHE A 458 -21.43 1.72 -1.62
N SER A 459 -21.45 0.40 -1.46
CA SER A 459 -20.95 -0.26 -0.26
C SER A 459 -19.42 -0.06 -0.16
N GLU A 460 -18.81 -0.36 1.00
CA GLU A 460 -17.33 -0.34 1.12
C GLU A 460 -16.68 -1.30 0.11
N TYR A 461 -17.28 -2.47 -0.13
CA TYR A 461 -16.84 -3.41 -1.16
C TYR A 461 -16.91 -2.79 -2.57
N GLY A 462 -18.04 -2.18 -2.93
CA GLY A 462 -18.20 -1.52 -4.23
C GLY A 462 -17.23 -0.37 -4.44
N ALA A 463 -17.02 0.47 -3.43
CA ALA A 463 -16.06 1.56 -3.47
C ALA A 463 -14.63 1.05 -3.71
N GLY A 464 -14.25 -0.08 -3.08
CA GLY A 464 -13.00 -0.77 -3.34
C GLY A 464 -12.87 -1.25 -4.79
N ARG A 465 -13.93 -1.86 -5.35
CA ARG A 465 -13.92 -2.29 -6.77
C ARG A 465 -13.80 -1.12 -7.74
N MET A 466 -14.40 0.03 -7.42
CA MET A 466 -14.24 1.25 -8.24
C MET A 466 -12.83 1.84 -8.11
N ALA A 467 -12.23 1.82 -6.91
CA ALA A 467 -10.85 2.22 -6.70
C ALA A 467 -9.87 1.31 -7.47
N ASP A 468 -10.09 0.00 -7.51
CA ASP A 468 -9.29 -0.95 -8.30
C ASP A 468 -9.30 -0.59 -9.80
N LEU A 469 -10.48 -0.31 -10.36
CA LEU A 469 -10.64 0.07 -11.77
C LEU A 469 -10.00 1.42 -12.08
N LEU A 470 -10.08 2.38 -11.15
CA LEU A 470 -9.37 3.66 -11.25
C LEU A 470 -7.86 3.42 -11.28
N VAL A 471 -7.32 2.65 -10.34
CA VAL A 471 -5.89 2.30 -10.24
C VAL A 471 -5.40 1.61 -11.50
N GLN A 472 -6.18 0.68 -12.05
CA GLN A 472 -5.89 0.07 -13.34
C GLN A 472 -5.77 1.15 -14.44
N GLY A 473 -6.72 2.08 -14.51
CA GLY A 473 -6.67 3.20 -15.46
C GLY A 473 -5.48 4.14 -15.24
N MET A 474 -5.07 4.39 -14.00
CA MET A 474 -3.87 5.17 -13.70
C MET A 474 -2.62 4.49 -14.23
N ARG A 475 -2.49 3.16 -14.05
CA ARG A 475 -1.37 2.36 -14.56
C ARG A 475 -1.33 2.34 -16.09
N GLU A 476 -2.47 2.14 -16.75
CA GLU A 476 -2.59 2.18 -18.22
C GLU A 476 -2.16 3.53 -18.83
N ARG A 477 -2.25 4.61 -18.04
CA ARG A 477 -1.84 5.97 -18.43
C ARG A 477 -0.47 6.38 -17.92
N ASN A 478 0.25 5.47 -17.23
CA ASN A 478 1.55 5.73 -16.59
C ASN A 478 1.50 6.95 -15.64
N LEU A 479 0.41 7.12 -14.89
CA LEU A 479 0.29 8.19 -13.91
C LEU A 479 1.07 7.83 -12.63
N PRO A 480 1.77 8.81 -12.00
CA PRO A 480 2.54 8.57 -10.79
C PRO A 480 1.65 8.37 -9.54
N GLY A 481 2.26 7.92 -8.45
CA GLY A 481 1.66 7.91 -7.12
C GLY A 481 0.88 6.65 -6.72
N ILE A 482 0.83 5.65 -7.60
CA ILE A 482 0.20 4.34 -7.34
C ILE A 482 1.27 3.27 -7.21
N GLY A 483 1.09 2.36 -6.24
CA GLY A 483 1.99 1.24 -5.95
C GLY A 483 1.72 -0.02 -6.75
#